data_AF-A0A434RS29-F1
#
_entry.id   AF-A0A434RS29-F1
#
_cell.length_a   1.000
_cell.length_b   1.000
_cell.length_c   1.000
_cell.angle_alpha   90.00
_cell.angle_beta   90.00
_cell.angle_gamma   90.00
#
_symmetry.space_group_name_H-M   'P 1'
#
loop_
_entity.id
_entity.type
_entity.pdbx_description
1 polymer ?
#
loop_
_entity_poly.entity_id
_entity_poly.type
_entity_poly.pdbx_seq_one_letter_code
_entity_poly.pdbx_strand_id
1 'polypeptide(L)'
;FLDLEGDPFIGEHGLEYLFGYLSSDDHGENVYRGEWALSRAEERQAFERFVDFVMARWEMHPDLHIYHYAPYEPAALKRLMGRYGTREDEIDRILRAELFVDLYSVVRHAVRASVENYSIKRLEPFYGFVRQVPLPDANSALSNFQANLELGDVASINEEARATVRGYNEDDCLSSAALRAWLEDRRAEAIAAGLEVPRPAAGDDGAPKENVAAWLARIAPVIEQLLQGIPDDPTGRSDEQKARWLLANLLDWHRRELKAAWWELFRLAAVSAEELLDERAGLSGLLFVGEAGGTARAPIHRYSYPKQETSLRGGEDLRNCGGDKFGKVEAISLEERTVDIKKRQDTATLHPEAVFAHKVVGAEVIAEALLRIGEHVVANGVVGPGPYQAARDLLLRRPPPIGDHSLREAGESTLDAALRLAEHLGEGVLPVQGPPGAGKTFTAARMICALVRQGKTVGITANSHKVIRNLIDKVIEEADGLGVDLQCCHKADEEDEQQHRLTFARRSEDLIAAIGHDVNVGGGTAWLWSRPDAFEAVDVLFVDEAAQMALPNVLAVSQAAKTLVLVGDPQQLDQPIQGSHPDGCEVSALHHILDGAQTIPPDRGLFLDESVLQSSGRSST
;
A
#
# COMPACT_ATOMS: atom_id res chain seq x y z
N PHE A 1 -0.62 -32.26 3.33
CA PHE A 1 -0.90 -31.90 4.73
C PHE A 1 0.24 -31.04 5.19
N LEU A 2 -0.06 -29.84 5.67
CA LEU A 2 0.93 -28.83 6.03
C LEU A 2 0.87 -28.62 7.55
N ASP A 3 2.04 -28.55 8.16
CA ASP A 3 2.25 -28.19 9.55
C ASP A 3 3.55 -27.39 9.67
N LEU A 4 3.47 -26.18 10.22
CA LEU A 4 4.62 -25.29 10.38
C LEU A 4 4.95 -25.17 11.85
N GLU A 5 6.24 -25.30 12.18
CA GLU A 5 6.73 -24.96 13.51
C GLU A 5 7.43 -23.61 13.46
N GLY A 6 6.95 -22.70 14.31
CA GLY A 6 7.51 -21.37 14.45
C GLY A 6 7.48 -20.88 15.87
N ASP A 7 8.24 -19.82 16.12
CA ASP A 7 8.30 -19.17 17.42
C ASP A 7 8.32 -17.65 17.24
N PRO A 8 7.32 -16.92 17.76
CA PRO A 8 7.19 -15.47 17.61
C PRO A 8 8.29 -14.68 18.33
N PHE A 9 8.99 -15.27 19.31
CA PHE A 9 9.98 -14.58 20.16
C PHE A 9 11.39 -14.62 19.59
N ILE A 10 11.63 -15.33 18.48
CA ILE A 10 12.93 -15.37 17.82
C ILE A 10 13.18 -14.05 17.05
N GLY A 11 14.09 -13.24 17.58
CA GLY A 11 14.39 -11.90 17.06
C GLY A 11 13.20 -10.95 17.24
N GLU A 12 13.11 -9.88 16.42
CA GLU A 12 12.02 -8.89 16.57
C GLU A 12 10.67 -9.34 15.99
N HIS A 13 10.64 -10.40 15.16
CA HIS A 13 9.47 -10.75 14.35
C HIS A 13 9.17 -12.26 14.24
N GLY A 14 9.80 -13.10 15.06
CA GLY A 14 9.61 -14.55 15.09
C GLY A 14 10.11 -15.32 13.86
N LEU A 15 10.34 -16.62 13.95
CA LEU A 15 10.91 -17.46 12.88
C LEU A 15 10.13 -18.76 12.71
N GLU A 16 9.70 -19.09 11.49
CA GLU A 16 9.28 -20.44 11.11
C GLU A 16 10.52 -21.29 10.87
N TYR A 17 10.81 -22.19 11.82
CA TYR A 17 12.05 -22.95 11.81
C TYR A 17 11.93 -24.34 11.19
N LEU A 18 10.70 -24.85 11.00
CA LEU A 18 10.48 -26.12 10.31
C LEU A 18 9.21 -26.07 9.44
N PHE A 19 9.39 -26.30 8.13
CA PHE A 19 8.31 -26.47 7.18
C PHE A 19 8.03 -27.96 7.00
N GLY A 20 7.01 -28.46 7.70
CA GLY A 20 6.55 -29.83 7.65
C GLY A 20 5.44 -30.02 6.64
N TYR A 21 5.62 -30.94 5.69
CA TYR A 21 4.52 -31.31 4.82
C TYR A 21 4.56 -32.76 4.35
N LEU A 22 3.39 -33.38 4.38
CA LEU A 22 3.14 -34.73 3.90
C LEU A 22 2.40 -34.68 2.57
N SER A 23 2.92 -35.38 1.57
CA SER A 23 2.30 -35.54 0.25
C SER A 23 2.27 -37.00 -0.16
N SER A 24 1.28 -37.40 -0.96
CA SER A 24 1.28 -38.72 -1.60
C SER A 24 2.29 -38.71 -2.76
N ASP A 25 3.06 -39.76 -2.97
CA ASP A 25 3.79 -39.92 -4.24
C ASP A 25 2.89 -40.50 -5.35
N ASP A 26 3.46 -40.74 -6.53
CA ASP A 26 2.77 -41.32 -7.70
C ASP A 26 2.30 -42.76 -7.47
N HIS A 27 2.79 -43.41 -6.41
CA HIS A 27 2.43 -44.77 -6.00
C HIS A 27 1.40 -44.80 -4.87
N GLY A 28 0.98 -43.63 -4.37
CA GLY A 28 0.01 -43.52 -3.27
C GLY A 28 0.64 -43.59 -1.87
N GLU A 29 1.96 -43.60 -1.76
CA GLU A 29 2.66 -43.63 -0.48
C GLU A 29 2.85 -42.22 0.10
N ASN A 30 2.67 -42.08 1.40
CA ASN A 30 2.86 -40.82 2.09
C ASN A 30 4.35 -40.53 2.27
N VAL A 31 4.82 -39.43 1.68
CA VAL A 31 6.19 -38.92 1.78
C VAL A 31 6.19 -37.62 2.59
N TYR A 32 6.84 -37.65 3.74
CA TYR A 32 7.05 -36.49 4.59
C TYR A 32 8.32 -35.73 4.18
N ARG A 33 8.22 -34.40 4.16
CA ARG A 33 9.35 -33.48 4.03
C ARG A 33 9.32 -32.51 5.21
N GLY A 34 10.46 -32.35 5.85
CA GLY A 34 10.68 -31.39 6.92
C GLY A 34 11.89 -30.52 6.56
N GLU A 35 11.63 -29.29 6.14
CA GLU A 35 12.67 -28.34 5.74
C GLU A 35 13.01 -27.40 6.89
N TRP A 36 14.24 -27.49 7.39
CA TRP A 36 14.73 -26.64 8.47
C TRP A 36 15.12 -25.26 7.98
N ALA A 37 14.83 -24.26 8.81
CA ALA A 37 15.26 -22.89 8.66
C ALA A 37 15.77 -22.35 10.01
N LEU A 38 17.07 -22.11 10.12
CA LEU A 38 17.70 -21.65 11.36
C LEU A 38 18.21 -20.20 11.22
N SER A 39 17.88 -19.57 10.09
CA SER A 39 18.15 -18.17 9.78
C SER A 39 17.07 -17.61 8.86
N ARG A 40 17.00 -16.29 8.75
CA ARG A 40 16.09 -15.59 7.82
C ARG A 40 16.29 -15.99 6.36
N ALA A 41 17.55 -16.17 5.95
CA ALA A 41 17.86 -16.59 4.59
C ALA A 41 17.34 -18.00 4.30
N GLU A 42 17.45 -18.90 5.27
CA GLU A 42 16.94 -20.27 5.14
C GLU A 42 15.40 -20.31 5.22
N GLU A 43 14.77 -19.49 6.07
CA GLU A 43 13.30 -19.35 6.16
C GLU A 43 12.72 -18.89 4.82
N ARG A 44 13.34 -17.88 4.19
CA ARG A 44 12.98 -17.44 2.83
C ARG A 44 13.06 -18.58 1.81
N GLN A 45 14.18 -19.32 1.81
CA GLN A 45 14.36 -20.39 0.84
C GLN A 45 13.41 -21.57 1.07
N ALA A 46 13.13 -21.93 2.33
CA ALA A 46 12.17 -22.98 2.67
C ALA A 46 10.76 -22.59 2.24
N PHE A 47 10.37 -21.33 2.47
CA PHE A 47 9.12 -20.76 1.97
C PHE A 47 9.03 -20.85 0.43
N GLU A 48 10.04 -20.34 -0.29
CA GLU A 48 10.07 -20.36 -1.75
C GLU A 48 9.97 -21.79 -2.31
N ARG A 49 10.73 -22.74 -1.75
CA ARG A 49 10.69 -24.15 -2.16
C ARG A 49 9.34 -24.81 -1.89
N PHE A 50 8.72 -24.53 -0.75
CA PHE A 50 7.40 -25.06 -0.43
C PHE A 50 6.35 -24.56 -1.44
N VAL A 51 6.33 -23.26 -1.75
CA VAL A 51 5.37 -22.71 -2.71
C VAL A 51 5.62 -23.26 -4.12
N ASP A 52 6.88 -23.33 -4.56
CA ASP A 52 7.24 -23.93 -5.85
C ASP A 52 6.80 -25.39 -5.96
N PHE A 53 6.99 -26.16 -4.87
CA PHE A 53 6.51 -27.53 -4.78
C PHE A 53 5.00 -27.63 -4.93
N VAL A 54 4.23 -26.78 -4.23
CA VAL A 54 2.77 -26.75 -4.32
C VAL A 54 2.31 -26.41 -5.74
N MET A 55 2.89 -25.38 -6.35
CA MET A 55 2.52 -24.91 -7.68
C MET A 55 2.77 -25.97 -8.76
N ALA A 56 3.97 -26.55 -8.79
CA ALA A 56 4.29 -27.63 -9.73
C ALA A 56 3.36 -28.83 -9.54
N ARG A 57 2.98 -29.14 -8.30
CA ARG A 57 2.10 -30.26 -7.99
C ARG A 57 0.64 -29.98 -8.36
N TRP A 58 0.17 -28.76 -8.19
CA TRP A 58 -1.18 -28.35 -8.56
C TRP A 58 -1.40 -28.36 -10.08
N GLU A 59 -0.37 -28.03 -10.87
CA GLU A 59 -0.41 -28.19 -12.32
C GLU A 59 -0.63 -29.66 -12.75
N MET A 60 -0.02 -30.61 -12.05
CA MET A 60 -0.18 -32.05 -12.32
C MET A 60 -1.49 -32.62 -11.75
N HIS A 61 -1.98 -32.02 -10.65
CA HIS A 61 -3.16 -32.48 -9.93
C HIS A 61 -4.12 -31.30 -9.68
N PRO A 62 -5.02 -30.98 -10.64
CA PRO A 62 -5.92 -29.83 -10.52
C PRO A 62 -6.84 -29.83 -9.29
N ASP A 63 -7.17 -31.01 -8.76
CA ASP A 63 -8.00 -31.21 -7.56
C ASP A 63 -7.19 -31.16 -6.25
N LEU A 64 -5.92 -30.74 -6.29
CA LEU A 64 -5.04 -30.66 -5.12
C LEU A 64 -5.61 -29.72 -4.06
N HIS A 65 -5.55 -30.15 -2.80
CA HIS A 65 -5.87 -29.33 -1.64
C HIS A 65 -4.73 -29.43 -0.60
N ILE A 66 -4.50 -28.34 0.11
CA ILE A 66 -3.54 -28.22 1.20
C ILE A 66 -4.33 -28.26 2.51
N TYR A 67 -4.42 -29.45 3.09
CA TYR A 67 -5.04 -29.63 4.40
C TYR A 67 -4.09 -29.19 5.51
N HIS A 68 -4.63 -28.49 6.49
CA HIS A 68 -3.94 -28.03 7.69
C HIS A 68 -4.90 -28.08 8.89
N TYR A 69 -4.38 -28.12 10.12
CA TYR A 69 -5.26 -28.27 11.29
C TYR A 69 -5.87 -26.95 11.73
N ALA A 70 -5.15 -25.83 11.77
CA ALA A 70 -5.63 -24.57 12.37
C ALA A 70 -5.41 -23.38 11.42
N PRO A 71 -6.00 -22.19 11.61
CA PRO A 71 -5.78 -21.07 10.69
C PRO A 71 -4.33 -20.51 10.67
N TYR A 72 -3.42 -21.07 11.48
CA TYR A 72 -2.05 -20.62 11.63
C TYR A 72 -1.24 -20.75 10.33
N GLU A 73 -1.26 -21.88 9.65
CA GLU A 73 -0.35 -22.13 8.52
C GLU A 73 -0.63 -21.21 7.32
N PRO A 74 -1.89 -21.00 6.86
CA PRO A 74 -2.17 -20.02 5.81
C PRO A 74 -1.81 -18.59 6.23
N ALA A 75 -1.96 -18.24 7.51
CA ALA A 75 -1.56 -16.93 8.03
C ALA A 75 -0.03 -16.76 8.03
N ALA A 76 0.71 -17.80 8.43
CA ALA A 76 2.16 -17.82 8.39
C ALA A 76 2.70 -17.68 6.97
N LEU A 77 2.15 -18.42 5.98
CA LEU A 77 2.56 -18.30 4.59
C LEU A 77 2.28 -16.90 4.01
N LYS A 78 1.14 -16.28 4.36
CA LYS A 78 0.87 -14.87 3.99
C LYS A 78 1.89 -13.91 4.60
N ARG A 79 2.24 -14.11 5.88
CA ARG A 79 3.26 -13.32 6.58
C ARG A 79 4.63 -13.47 5.92
N LEU A 80 5.03 -14.69 5.56
CA LEU A 80 6.30 -14.98 4.90
C LEU A 80 6.37 -14.39 3.49
N MET A 81 5.30 -14.54 2.71
CA MET A 81 5.14 -13.88 1.40
C MET A 81 5.37 -12.37 1.51
N GLY A 82 4.65 -11.70 2.41
CA GLY A 82 4.77 -10.26 2.62
C GLY A 82 6.15 -9.84 3.14
N ARG A 83 6.76 -10.65 4.00
CA ARG A 83 8.10 -10.40 4.55
C ARG A 83 9.20 -10.50 3.50
N TYR A 84 9.13 -11.48 2.61
CA TYR A 84 10.21 -11.78 1.67
C TYR A 84 10.02 -11.20 0.27
N GLY A 85 8.82 -10.75 -0.08
CA GLY A 85 8.54 -10.18 -1.41
C GLY A 85 8.79 -11.19 -2.54
N THR A 86 8.52 -12.47 -2.28
CA THR A 86 8.67 -13.56 -3.26
C THR A 86 7.45 -14.47 -3.25
N ARG A 87 7.24 -15.18 -4.38
CA ARG A 87 6.12 -16.12 -4.60
C ARG A 87 4.74 -15.54 -4.34
N GLU A 88 4.61 -14.24 -4.60
CA GLU A 88 3.43 -13.49 -4.25
C GLU A 88 2.23 -13.84 -5.14
N ASP A 89 2.44 -13.89 -6.45
CA ASP A 89 1.37 -14.20 -7.41
C ASP A 89 0.91 -15.66 -7.22
N GLU A 90 1.83 -16.55 -6.87
CA GLU A 90 1.60 -17.95 -6.54
C GLU A 90 0.77 -18.12 -5.27
N ILE A 91 1.14 -17.49 -4.14
CA ILE A 91 0.36 -17.52 -2.90
C ILE A 91 -1.02 -16.89 -3.12
N ASP A 92 -1.08 -15.73 -3.79
CA ASP A 92 -2.35 -15.07 -4.10
C ASP A 92 -3.28 -15.99 -4.93
N ARG A 93 -2.71 -16.74 -5.88
CA ARG A 93 -3.44 -17.73 -6.69
C ARG A 93 -3.94 -18.89 -5.84
N ILE A 94 -3.09 -19.47 -4.99
CA ILE A 94 -3.43 -20.57 -4.07
C ILE A 94 -4.59 -20.15 -3.15
N LEU A 95 -4.57 -18.91 -2.64
CA LEU A 95 -5.61 -18.37 -1.77
C LEU A 95 -6.93 -18.14 -2.51
N ARG A 96 -6.91 -17.59 -3.73
CA ARG A 96 -8.11 -17.35 -4.55
C ARG A 96 -8.80 -18.66 -4.94
N ALA A 97 -8.02 -19.68 -5.28
CA ALA A 97 -8.53 -21.00 -5.62
C ALA A 97 -9.00 -21.83 -4.41
N GLU A 98 -8.95 -21.26 -3.20
CA GLU A 98 -9.38 -21.91 -1.96
C GLU A 98 -8.69 -23.27 -1.72
N LEU A 99 -7.40 -23.39 -2.07
CA LEU A 99 -6.66 -24.65 -1.94
C LEU A 99 -6.51 -25.10 -0.49
N PHE A 100 -6.50 -24.17 0.47
CA PHE A 100 -6.34 -24.49 1.88
C PHE A 100 -7.63 -25.01 2.50
N VAL A 101 -7.55 -26.14 3.21
CA VAL A 101 -8.68 -26.73 3.93
C VAL A 101 -8.37 -26.80 5.43
N ASP A 102 -9.09 -25.99 6.21
CA ASP A 102 -9.01 -25.92 7.67
C ASP A 102 -9.80 -27.08 8.30
N LEU A 103 -9.08 -28.12 8.74
CA LEU A 103 -9.69 -29.29 9.36
C LEU A 103 -10.28 -29.00 10.74
N TYR A 104 -9.74 -28.07 11.52
CA TYR A 104 -10.30 -27.70 12.82
C TYR A 104 -11.67 -27.04 12.67
N SER A 105 -11.82 -26.15 11.69
CA SER A 105 -13.11 -25.57 11.35
C SER A 105 -14.12 -26.65 10.94
N VAL A 106 -13.72 -27.59 10.08
CA VAL A 106 -14.58 -28.71 9.68
C VAL A 106 -15.02 -29.52 10.90
N VAL A 107 -14.08 -29.93 11.77
CA VAL A 107 -14.39 -30.71 12.97
C VAL A 107 -15.34 -29.95 13.89
N ARG A 108 -15.07 -28.67 14.20
CA ARG A 108 -15.90 -27.88 15.14
C ARG A 108 -17.36 -27.79 14.69
N HIS A 109 -17.59 -27.74 13.39
CA HIS A 109 -18.94 -27.59 12.84
C HIS A 109 -19.62 -28.92 12.52
N ALA A 110 -18.85 -29.98 12.25
CA ALA A 110 -19.38 -31.28 11.84
C ALA A 110 -19.46 -32.33 12.96
N VAL A 111 -18.65 -32.20 14.02
CA VAL A 111 -18.45 -33.26 15.02
C VAL A 111 -18.73 -32.75 16.42
N ARG A 112 -19.53 -33.50 17.17
CA ARG A 112 -19.69 -33.33 18.62
C ARG A 112 -18.95 -34.46 19.34
N ALA A 113 -17.77 -34.18 19.87
CA ALA A 113 -16.93 -35.14 20.57
C ALA A 113 -16.97 -34.96 22.09
N SER A 114 -16.78 -36.05 22.85
CA SER A 114 -16.74 -36.02 24.32
C SER A 114 -15.34 -35.61 24.83
N VAL A 115 -14.90 -34.42 24.44
CA VAL A 115 -13.59 -33.84 24.78
C VAL A 115 -13.77 -32.42 25.32
N GLU A 116 -12.87 -31.99 26.19
CA GLU A 116 -12.90 -30.64 26.78
C GLU A 116 -12.53 -29.56 25.76
N ASN A 117 -11.70 -29.90 24.78
CA ASN A 117 -11.34 -29.04 23.66
C ASN A 117 -11.06 -29.86 22.40
N TYR A 118 -11.18 -29.22 21.25
CA TYR A 118 -10.96 -29.82 19.94
C TYR A 118 -9.52 -29.62 19.47
N SER A 119 -8.51 -29.83 20.31
CA SER A 119 -7.13 -29.97 19.80
C SER A 119 -6.99 -31.33 19.10
N ILE A 120 -6.12 -31.42 18.08
CA ILE A 120 -5.95 -32.65 17.30
C ILE A 120 -5.59 -33.83 18.20
N LYS A 121 -4.71 -33.59 19.18
CA LYS A 121 -4.27 -34.53 20.22
C LYS A 121 -5.41 -35.15 21.02
N ARG A 122 -6.49 -34.39 21.28
CA ARG A 122 -7.67 -34.89 21.99
C ARG A 122 -8.60 -35.69 21.09
N LEU A 123 -8.51 -35.50 19.77
CA LEU A 123 -9.30 -36.21 18.77
C LEU A 123 -8.65 -37.50 18.29
N GLU A 124 -7.33 -37.63 18.37
CA GLU A 124 -6.56 -38.83 17.96
C GLU A 124 -7.17 -40.16 18.38
N PRO A 125 -7.69 -40.34 19.62
CA PRO A 125 -8.34 -41.58 20.01
C PRO A 125 -9.58 -41.96 19.18
N PHE A 126 -10.29 -40.99 18.61
CA PHE A 126 -11.51 -41.23 17.82
C PHE A 126 -11.22 -41.79 16.42
N TYR A 127 -10.03 -41.49 15.89
CA TYR A 127 -9.58 -42.02 14.60
C TYR A 127 -8.39 -42.98 14.74
N GLY A 128 -8.11 -43.43 15.96
CA GLY A 128 -7.15 -44.50 16.25
C GLY A 128 -5.69 -44.16 15.94
N PHE A 129 -5.33 -42.88 15.89
CA PHE A 129 -3.96 -42.47 15.61
C PHE A 129 -3.07 -42.65 16.84
N VAL A 130 -1.89 -43.21 16.62
CA VAL A 130 -0.87 -43.44 17.66
C VAL A 130 0.40 -42.74 17.22
N ARG A 131 0.80 -41.72 17.98
CA ARG A 131 2.03 -40.95 17.74
C ARG A 131 3.27 -41.83 17.93
N GLN A 132 4.26 -41.64 17.07
CA GLN A 132 5.57 -42.26 17.22
C GLN A 132 6.40 -41.54 18.28
N VAL A 133 6.29 -40.21 18.36
CA VAL A 133 6.98 -39.39 19.35
C VAL A 133 6.09 -39.15 20.57
N PRO A 134 6.51 -39.56 21.78
CA PRO A 134 5.77 -39.27 22.99
C PRO A 134 5.66 -37.76 23.24
N LEU A 135 4.46 -37.26 23.53
CA LEU A 135 4.21 -35.83 23.75
C LEU A 135 5.09 -35.17 24.84
N PRO A 136 5.40 -35.81 25.98
CA PRO A 136 6.30 -35.22 26.97
C PRO A 136 7.71 -34.96 26.44
N ASP A 137 8.20 -35.88 25.60
CA ASP A 137 9.54 -35.79 25.00
C ASP A 137 9.55 -34.70 23.92
N ALA A 138 8.50 -34.64 23.09
CA ALA A 138 8.31 -33.58 22.10
C ALA A 138 8.24 -32.19 22.73
N ASN A 139 7.43 -32.01 23.78
CA ASN A 139 7.31 -30.73 24.48
C ASN A 139 8.65 -30.26 25.05
N SER A 140 9.43 -31.20 25.60
CA SER A 140 10.76 -30.91 26.16
C SER A 140 11.74 -30.52 25.06
N ALA A 141 11.71 -31.22 23.93
CA ALA A 141 12.56 -30.94 22.77
C ALA A 141 12.21 -29.59 22.12
N LEU A 142 10.92 -29.30 21.89
CA LEU A 142 10.44 -28.03 21.36
C LEU A 142 10.87 -26.85 22.24
N SER A 143 10.64 -26.94 23.56
CA SER A 143 11.02 -25.88 24.50
C SER A 143 12.53 -25.64 24.50
N ASN A 144 13.34 -26.71 24.43
CA ASN A 144 14.79 -26.60 24.34
C ASN A 144 15.24 -25.99 23.00
N PHE A 145 14.60 -26.37 21.90
CA PHE A 145 14.89 -25.89 20.56
C PHE A 145 14.62 -24.38 20.45
N GLN A 146 13.42 -23.95 20.88
CA GLN A 146 12.99 -22.56 20.91
C GLN A 146 13.93 -21.70 21.77
N ALA A 147 14.21 -22.11 23.01
CA ALA A 147 15.12 -21.37 23.89
C ALA A 147 16.53 -21.18 23.30
N ASN A 148 17.08 -22.19 22.61
CA ASN A 148 18.38 -22.07 21.95
C ASN A 148 18.32 -21.12 20.74
N LEU A 149 17.23 -21.13 19.97
CA LEU A 149 17.06 -20.19 18.85
C LEU A 149 16.87 -18.74 19.32
N GLU A 150 16.07 -18.51 20.37
CA GLU A 150 15.91 -17.19 20.99
C GLU A 150 17.24 -16.63 21.49
N LEU A 151 18.11 -17.49 22.04
CA LEU A 151 19.45 -17.12 22.49
C LEU A 151 20.50 -17.02 21.36
N GLY A 152 20.13 -17.37 20.13
CA GLY A 152 21.05 -17.41 18.98
C GLY A 152 22.09 -18.54 19.05
N ASP A 153 21.90 -19.53 19.91
CA ASP A 153 22.82 -20.65 20.15
C ASP A 153 22.39 -21.91 19.39
N VAL A 154 22.35 -21.80 18.06
CA VAL A 154 21.98 -22.89 17.15
C VAL A 154 22.91 -24.12 17.31
N ALA A 155 24.15 -23.90 17.76
CA ALA A 155 25.15 -24.95 17.94
C ALA A 155 24.85 -25.87 19.13
N SER A 156 24.13 -25.38 20.14
CA SER A 156 23.69 -26.16 21.30
C SER A 156 22.48 -27.04 21.03
N ILE A 157 21.81 -26.86 19.89
CA ILE A 157 20.72 -27.73 19.45
C ILE A 157 21.28 -29.06 18.97
N ASN A 158 21.20 -30.09 19.82
CA ASN A 158 21.67 -31.42 19.49
C ASN A 158 20.78 -32.12 18.43
N GLU A 159 21.35 -33.14 17.77
CA GLU A 159 20.70 -33.87 16.69
C GLU A 159 19.49 -34.69 17.17
N GLU A 160 19.50 -35.14 18.43
CA GLU A 160 18.39 -35.88 19.04
C GLU A 160 17.14 -35.00 19.24
N ALA A 161 17.32 -33.77 19.71
CA ALA A 161 16.25 -32.78 19.83
C ALA A 161 15.70 -32.40 18.44
N ARG A 162 16.56 -32.18 17.45
CA ARG A 162 16.15 -31.98 16.05
C ARG A 162 15.32 -33.15 15.53
N ALA A 163 15.76 -34.38 15.74
CA ALA A 163 15.06 -35.58 15.30
C ALA A 163 13.69 -35.72 16.00
N THR A 164 13.63 -35.39 17.29
CA THR A 164 12.39 -35.43 18.09
C THR A 164 11.39 -34.39 17.62
N VAL A 165 11.82 -33.13 17.37
CA VAL A 165 10.96 -32.07 16.85
C VAL A 165 10.46 -32.41 15.44
N ARG A 166 11.35 -32.89 14.57
CA ARG A 166 10.96 -33.35 13.22
C ARG A 166 9.94 -34.49 13.28
N GLY A 167 10.16 -35.48 14.15
CA GLY A 167 9.24 -36.60 14.32
C GLY A 167 7.88 -36.16 14.89
N TYR A 168 7.87 -35.18 15.78
CA TYR A 168 6.64 -34.59 16.31
C TYR A 168 5.82 -33.86 15.23
N ASN A 169 6.47 -33.03 14.42
CA ASN A 169 5.84 -32.34 13.29
C ASN A 169 5.39 -33.32 12.18
N GLU A 170 6.15 -34.40 11.96
CA GLU A 170 5.75 -35.51 11.08
C GLU A 170 4.48 -36.22 11.61
N ASP A 171 4.42 -36.49 12.93
CA ASP A 171 3.22 -37.02 13.60
C ASP A 171 2.01 -36.08 13.43
N ASP A 172 2.18 -34.75 13.51
CA ASP A 172 1.08 -33.78 13.31
C ASP A 172 0.55 -33.80 11.86
N CYS A 173 1.44 -33.91 10.87
CA CYS A 173 1.06 -34.09 9.47
C CYS A 173 0.31 -35.42 9.23
N LEU A 174 0.80 -36.52 9.81
CA LEU A 174 0.20 -37.85 9.70
C LEU A 174 -1.15 -37.92 10.43
N SER A 175 -1.25 -37.30 11.61
CA SER A 175 -2.48 -37.19 12.40
C SER A 175 -3.55 -36.42 11.63
N SER A 176 -3.16 -35.31 10.97
CA SER A 176 -4.05 -34.53 10.10
C SER A 176 -4.55 -35.35 8.91
N ALA A 177 -3.69 -36.17 8.30
CA ALA A 177 -4.09 -37.09 7.23
C ALA A 177 -5.08 -38.16 7.70
N ALA A 178 -4.82 -38.76 8.86
CA ALA A 178 -5.71 -39.75 9.48
C ALA A 178 -7.06 -39.13 9.87
N LEU A 179 -7.05 -37.92 10.43
CA LEU A 179 -8.26 -37.17 10.75
C LEU A 179 -9.10 -36.89 9.49
N ARG A 180 -8.46 -36.41 8.41
CA ARG A 180 -9.16 -36.19 7.13
C ARG A 180 -9.80 -37.47 6.63
N ALA A 181 -9.09 -38.60 6.66
CA ALA A 181 -9.63 -39.89 6.24
C ALA A 181 -10.84 -40.29 7.10
N TRP A 182 -10.74 -40.14 8.42
CA TRP A 182 -11.84 -40.44 9.34
C TRP A 182 -13.07 -39.53 9.12
N LEU A 183 -12.88 -38.24 8.81
CA LEU A 183 -13.96 -37.32 8.48
C LEU A 183 -14.67 -37.74 7.18
N GLU A 184 -13.93 -38.26 6.19
CA GLU A 184 -14.52 -38.81 4.97
C GLU A 184 -15.36 -40.06 5.25
N ASP A 185 -14.93 -40.92 6.16
CA ASP A 185 -15.74 -42.07 6.60
C ASP A 185 -17.03 -41.61 7.29
N ARG A 186 -16.96 -40.62 8.19
CA ARG A 186 -18.15 -40.04 8.84
C ARG A 186 -19.10 -39.40 7.84
N ARG A 187 -18.55 -38.73 6.82
CA ARG A 187 -19.34 -38.16 5.71
C ARG A 187 -20.02 -39.26 4.91
N ALA A 188 -19.34 -40.36 4.60
CA ALA A 188 -19.92 -41.49 3.89
C ALA A 188 -21.08 -42.14 4.67
N GLU A 189 -20.92 -42.29 6.00
CA GLU A 189 -21.99 -42.78 6.88
C GLU A 189 -23.19 -41.83 6.92
N ALA A 190 -22.97 -40.52 7.03
CA ALA A 190 -24.03 -39.52 7.01
C ALA A 190 -24.83 -39.55 5.69
N ILE A 191 -24.14 -39.67 4.55
CA ILE A 191 -24.77 -39.81 3.23
C ILE A 191 -25.57 -41.11 3.13
N ALA A 192 -25.03 -42.22 3.62
CA ALA A 192 -25.74 -43.49 3.66
C ALA A 192 -26.99 -43.44 4.55
N ALA A 193 -26.98 -42.61 5.60
CA ALA A 193 -28.13 -42.32 6.45
C ALA A 193 -29.15 -41.34 5.83
N GLY A 194 -28.92 -40.87 4.60
CA GLY A 194 -29.81 -39.98 3.85
C GLY A 194 -29.60 -38.49 4.09
N LEU A 195 -28.50 -38.08 4.72
CA LEU A 195 -28.14 -36.67 4.84
C LEU A 195 -27.40 -36.18 3.59
N GLU A 196 -27.77 -35.00 3.10
CA GLU A 196 -27.03 -34.34 2.02
C GLU A 196 -25.83 -33.58 2.59
N VAL A 197 -24.63 -34.08 2.30
CA VAL A 197 -23.36 -33.43 2.68
C VAL A 197 -22.57 -33.15 1.39
N PRO A 198 -22.94 -32.10 0.63
CA PRO A 198 -22.25 -31.77 -0.62
C PRO A 198 -20.79 -31.39 -0.34
N ARG A 199 -19.92 -31.66 -1.31
CA ARG A 199 -18.59 -31.03 -1.30
C ARG A 199 -18.73 -29.58 -1.75
N PRO A 200 -17.89 -28.66 -1.26
CA PRO A 200 -17.73 -27.36 -1.91
C PRO A 200 -17.47 -27.58 -3.40
N ALA A 201 -18.02 -26.70 -4.23
CA ALA A 201 -17.61 -26.66 -5.63
C ALA A 201 -16.11 -26.38 -5.68
N ALA A 202 -15.41 -26.94 -6.67
CA ALA A 202 -14.05 -26.50 -6.94
C ALA A 202 -14.06 -24.97 -7.11
N GLY A 203 -13.13 -24.29 -6.43
CA GLY A 203 -12.93 -22.86 -6.60
C GLY A 203 -12.57 -22.51 -8.05
N ASP A 204 -12.41 -21.22 -8.35
CA ASP A 204 -11.76 -20.83 -9.60
C ASP A 204 -10.31 -21.36 -9.63
N ASP A 205 -9.66 -21.34 -10.80
CA ASP A 205 -8.26 -21.76 -10.96
C ASP A 205 -7.25 -20.80 -10.30
N GLY A 206 -7.73 -19.90 -9.46
CA GLY A 206 -6.99 -18.86 -8.76
C GLY A 206 -6.61 -17.72 -9.68
N ALA A 207 -7.14 -17.66 -10.91
CA ALA A 207 -6.79 -16.61 -11.86
C ALA A 207 -7.00 -15.21 -11.24
N PRO A 208 -6.14 -14.23 -11.58
CA PRO A 208 -6.38 -12.85 -11.17
C PRO A 208 -7.80 -12.44 -11.58
N LYS A 209 -8.45 -11.60 -10.78
CA LYS A 209 -9.74 -11.02 -11.12
C LYS A 209 -9.69 -10.46 -12.54
N GLU A 210 -10.77 -10.63 -13.29
CA GLU A 210 -10.85 -10.26 -14.72
C GLU A 210 -10.37 -8.83 -15.00
N ASN A 211 -10.63 -7.88 -14.09
CA ASN A 211 -10.15 -6.51 -14.21
C ASN A 211 -8.63 -6.37 -14.12
N VAL A 212 -7.96 -7.13 -13.25
CA VAL A 212 -6.49 -7.14 -13.13
C VAL A 212 -5.86 -7.80 -14.35
N ALA A 213 -6.41 -8.94 -14.78
CA ALA A 213 -5.94 -9.64 -15.97
C ALA A 213 -6.11 -8.77 -17.24
N ALA A 214 -7.27 -8.12 -17.40
CA ALA A 214 -7.54 -7.20 -18.49
C ALA A 214 -6.59 -5.98 -18.48
N TRP A 215 -6.28 -5.43 -17.30
CA TRP A 215 -5.31 -4.36 -17.16
C TRP A 215 -3.91 -4.78 -17.60
N LEU A 216 -3.41 -5.92 -17.10
CA LEU A 216 -2.10 -6.45 -17.47
C LEU A 216 -1.99 -6.72 -18.98
N ALA A 217 -3.05 -7.29 -19.58
CA ALA A 217 -3.11 -7.51 -21.02
C ALA A 217 -3.09 -6.21 -21.84
N ARG A 218 -3.64 -5.11 -21.30
CA ARG A 218 -3.60 -3.79 -21.95
C ARG A 218 -2.22 -3.13 -21.88
N ILE A 219 -1.55 -3.19 -20.73
CA ILE A 219 -0.25 -2.50 -20.55
C ILE A 219 0.93 -3.30 -21.13
N ALA A 220 0.85 -4.64 -21.18
CA ALA A 220 1.93 -5.49 -21.69
C ALA A 220 2.49 -5.08 -23.07
N PRO A 221 1.67 -4.87 -24.12
CA PRO A 221 2.20 -4.45 -25.43
C PRO A 221 2.83 -3.06 -25.41
N VAL A 222 2.36 -2.15 -24.53
CA VAL A 222 2.95 -0.81 -24.38
C VAL A 222 4.30 -0.92 -23.69
N ILE A 223 4.41 -1.73 -22.63
CA ILE A 223 5.68 -2.02 -21.94
C ILE A 223 6.70 -2.62 -22.90
N GLU A 224 6.31 -3.64 -23.69
CA GLU A 224 7.18 -4.29 -24.66
C GLU A 224 7.75 -3.28 -25.68
N GLN A 225 6.89 -2.43 -26.25
CA GLN A 225 7.32 -1.41 -27.20
C GLN A 225 8.18 -0.33 -26.54
N LEU A 226 7.87 0.09 -25.31
CA LEU A 226 8.70 1.04 -24.59
C LEU A 226 10.09 0.47 -24.30
N LEU A 227 10.22 -0.83 -24.00
CA LEU A 227 11.49 -1.50 -23.71
C LEU A 227 12.28 -1.91 -24.97
N GLN A 228 11.68 -1.86 -26.15
CA GLN A 228 12.33 -2.26 -27.39
C GLN A 228 13.62 -1.46 -27.65
N GLY A 229 14.75 -2.18 -27.73
CA GLY A 229 16.06 -1.60 -28.05
C GLY A 229 16.74 -0.88 -26.89
N ILE A 230 16.29 -1.10 -25.64
CA ILE A 230 16.95 -0.57 -24.44
C ILE A 230 18.01 -1.57 -23.95
N PRO A 231 19.27 -1.14 -23.76
CA PRO A 231 20.31 -1.98 -23.16
C PRO A 231 19.98 -2.39 -21.71
N ASP A 232 20.31 -3.63 -21.37
CA ASP A 232 20.16 -4.13 -19.99
C ASP A 232 21.02 -3.33 -19.01
N ASP A 233 22.27 -3.01 -19.38
CA ASP A 233 23.17 -2.16 -18.60
C ASP A 233 22.69 -0.69 -18.60
N PRO A 234 22.31 -0.13 -17.44
CA PRO A 234 21.85 1.26 -17.33
C PRO A 234 22.87 2.29 -17.81
N THR A 235 24.18 1.99 -17.72
CA THR A 235 25.25 2.92 -18.10
C THR A 235 25.34 3.13 -19.61
N GLY A 236 24.85 2.17 -20.40
CA GLY A 236 24.81 2.24 -21.86
C GLY A 236 23.54 2.91 -22.43
N ARG A 237 22.60 3.33 -21.59
CA ARG A 237 21.32 3.92 -22.02
C ARG A 237 21.48 5.41 -22.33
N SER A 238 20.99 5.84 -23.49
CA SER A 238 20.74 7.26 -23.77
C SER A 238 19.62 7.81 -22.88
N ASP A 239 19.48 9.14 -22.78
CA ASP A 239 18.45 9.76 -21.95
C ASP A 239 17.03 9.39 -22.42
N GLU A 240 16.82 9.25 -23.73
CA GLU A 240 15.54 8.77 -24.28
C GLU A 240 15.24 7.32 -23.87
N GLN A 241 16.25 6.45 -23.87
CA GLN A 241 16.11 5.06 -23.42
C GLN A 241 15.88 5.00 -21.91
N LYS A 242 16.54 5.84 -21.10
CA LYS A 242 16.27 5.93 -19.65
C LYS A 242 14.82 6.37 -19.40
N ALA A 243 14.34 7.40 -20.11
CA ALA A 243 12.97 7.89 -20.01
C ALA A 243 11.93 6.81 -20.40
N ARG A 244 12.16 6.08 -21.50
CA ARG A 244 11.28 4.98 -21.93
C ARG A 244 11.30 3.80 -20.95
N TRP A 245 12.48 3.41 -20.46
CA TRP A 245 12.63 2.36 -19.46
C TRP A 245 11.88 2.72 -18.17
N LEU A 246 12.03 3.95 -17.71
CA LEU A 246 11.34 4.46 -16.52
C LEU A 246 9.84 4.43 -16.73
N LEU A 247 9.33 5.01 -17.82
CA LEU A 247 7.90 5.01 -18.13
C LEU A 247 7.32 3.58 -18.20
N ALA A 248 8.02 2.64 -18.83
CA ALA A 248 7.59 1.24 -18.91
C ALA A 248 7.40 0.61 -17.53
N ASN A 249 8.34 0.85 -16.61
CA ASN A 249 8.24 0.34 -15.25
C ASN A 249 7.18 1.09 -14.42
N LEU A 250 6.93 2.37 -14.71
CA LEU A 250 5.91 3.14 -14.01
C LEU A 250 4.47 2.71 -14.35
N LEU A 251 4.22 2.07 -15.50
CA LEU A 251 2.88 1.61 -15.91
C LEU A 251 2.25 0.58 -14.95
N ASP A 252 3.06 -0.21 -14.25
CA ASP A 252 2.61 -1.20 -13.27
C ASP A 252 2.89 -0.77 -11.81
N TRP A 253 3.31 0.47 -11.60
CA TRP A 253 3.67 0.99 -10.27
C TRP A 253 2.49 0.98 -9.30
N HIS A 254 1.34 1.54 -9.70
CA HIS A 254 0.16 1.62 -8.83
C HIS A 254 -0.41 0.25 -8.46
N ARG A 255 -0.28 -0.76 -9.34
CA ARG A 255 -0.70 -2.12 -9.02
C ARG A 255 0.15 -2.70 -7.89
N ARG A 256 1.48 -2.49 -7.93
CA ARG A 256 2.41 -2.96 -6.90
C ARG A 256 2.19 -2.27 -5.56
N GLU A 257 1.94 -0.97 -5.55
CA GLU A 257 1.52 -0.25 -4.33
C GLU A 257 0.19 -0.77 -3.79
N LEU A 258 -0.81 -0.93 -4.67
CA LEU A 258 -2.12 -1.41 -4.26
C LEU A 258 -2.06 -2.83 -3.69
N LYS A 259 -1.19 -3.67 -4.26
CA LYS A 259 -0.92 -5.03 -3.78
C LYS A 259 -0.33 -5.00 -2.37
N ALA A 260 0.69 -4.16 -2.13
CA ALA A 260 1.27 -3.98 -0.80
C ALA A 260 0.24 -3.49 0.24
N ALA A 261 -0.62 -2.53 -0.14
CA ALA A 261 -1.71 -2.08 0.72
C ALA A 261 -2.69 -3.21 1.05
N TRP A 262 -3.14 -3.99 0.05
CA TRP A 262 -3.98 -5.17 0.28
C TRP A 262 -3.32 -6.20 1.18
N TRP A 263 -2.01 -6.41 1.07
CA TRP A 263 -1.32 -7.34 1.95
C TRP A 263 -1.25 -6.84 3.38
N GLU A 264 -0.99 -5.56 3.61
CA GLU A 264 -1.01 -5.02 4.97
C GLU A 264 -2.39 -5.15 5.61
N LEU A 265 -3.46 -4.97 4.82
CA LEU A 265 -4.82 -5.30 5.27
C LEU A 265 -4.94 -6.77 5.69
N PHE A 266 -4.45 -7.72 4.87
CA PHE A 266 -4.56 -9.14 5.19
C PHE A 266 -3.68 -9.56 6.36
N ARG A 267 -2.49 -8.96 6.51
CA ARG A 267 -1.61 -9.16 7.66
C ARG A 267 -2.33 -8.73 8.92
N LEU A 268 -2.75 -7.47 9.00
CA LEU A 268 -3.47 -6.92 10.16
C LEU A 268 -4.79 -7.64 10.43
N ALA A 269 -5.48 -8.11 9.39
CA ALA A 269 -6.70 -8.90 9.54
C ALA A 269 -6.46 -10.27 10.20
N ALA A 270 -5.28 -10.85 10.02
CA ALA A 270 -4.90 -12.15 10.58
C ALA A 270 -4.30 -12.04 12.00
N VAL A 271 -3.88 -10.84 12.42
CA VAL A 271 -3.38 -10.59 13.78
C VAL A 271 -4.51 -10.78 14.80
N SER A 272 -4.21 -11.46 15.91
CA SER A 272 -5.18 -11.65 16.99
C SER A 272 -5.48 -10.33 17.71
N ALA A 273 -6.57 -10.28 18.50
CA ALA A 273 -6.89 -9.08 19.28
C ALA A 273 -5.76 -8.72 20.25
N GLU A 274 -5.13 -9.71 20.89
CA GLU A 274 -4.02 -9.49 21.83
C GLU A 274 -2.79 -8.90 21.13
N GLU A 275 -2.37 -9.49 20.01
CA GLU A 275 -1.19 -9.03 19.24
C GLU A 275 -1.41 -7.66 18.59
N LEU A 276 -2.66 -7.26 18.27
CA LEU A 276 -2.95 -5.91 17.76
C LEU A 276 -2.60 -4.80 18.76
N LEU A 277 -2.36 -5.12 20.04
CA LEU A 277 -1.88 -4.17 21.05
C LEU A 277 -0.51 -3.57 20.70
N ASP A 278 0.33 -4.35 20.00
CA ASP A 278 1.68 -3.94 19.59
C ASP A 278 1.71 -3.26 18.21
N GLU A 279 0.58 -3.24 17.51
CA GLU A 279 0.43 -2.63 16.20
C GLU A 279 -0.02 -1.17 16.32
N ARG A 280 0.81 -0.23 15.85
CA ARG A 280 0.46 1.20 15.90
C ARG A 280 -0.81 1.54 15.11
N ALA A 281 -1.15 0.78 14.09
CA ALA A 281 -2.39 0.95 13.33
C ALA A 281 -3.63 0.45 14.09
N GLY A 282 -3.43 -0.31 15.17
CA GLY A 282 -4.47 -0.97 15.96
C GLY A 282 -4.97 -0.17 17.16
N LEU A 283 -6.11 -0.63 17.67
CA LEU A 283 -6.56 -0.47 19.05
C LEU A 283 -7.09 -1.81 19.53
N SER A 284 -6.46 -2.37 20.56
CA SER A 284 -6.86 -3.59 21.24
C SER A 284 -7.51 -3.32 22.60
N GLY A 285 -8.23 -4.29 23.15
CA GLY A 285 -8.89 -4.23 24.46
C GLY A 285 -10.06 -3.25 24.52
N LEU A 286 -10.79 -3.09 23.41
CA LEU A 286 -11.94 -2.22 23.31
C LEU A 286 -13.09 -2.70 24.19
N LEU A 287 -13.55 -1.81 25.06
CA LEU A 287 -14.75 -2.02 25.88
C LEU A 287 -15.79 -0.97 25.50
N PHE A 288 -16.98 -1.42 25.10
CA PHE A 288 -18.08 -0.52 24.78
C PHE A 288 -18.56 0.23 26.02
N VAL A 289 -18.61 1.56 25.93
CA VAL A 289 -19.01 2.47 27.02
C VAL A 289 -20.44 2.95 26.83
N GLY A 290 -20.83 3.30 25.61
CA GLY A 290 -22.17 3.81 25.31
C GLY A 290 -22.27 4.53 23.97
N GLU A 291 -23.46 5.05 23.68
CA GLU A 291 -23.71 5.87 22.50
C GLU A 291 -23.17 7.30 22.68
N ALA A 292 -22.52 7.84 21.66
CA ALA A 292 -21.95 9.20 21.61
C ALA A 292 -22.58 10.07 20.50
N GLY A 293 -23.72 9.64 19.93
CA GLY A 293 -24.48 10.38 18.93
C GLY A 293 -24.66 9.63 17.61
N GLY A 294 -24.73 10.37 16.51
CA GLY A 294 -24.95 9.81 15.17
C GLY A 294 -26.41 9.62 14.80
N THR A 295 -26.68 8.74 13.84
CA THR A 295 -28.03 8.42 13.36
C THR A 295 -28.34 6.94 13.54
N ALA A 296 -29.61 6.54 13.46
CA ALA A 296 -29.98 5.12 13.54
C ALA A 296 -29.30 4.22 12.49
N ARG A 297 -28.85 4.78 11.36
CA ARG A 297 -28.13 4.03 10.30
C ARG A 297 -26.61 4.12 10.40
N ALA A 298 -26.10 5.07 11.17
CA ALA A 298 -24.68 5.29 11.41
C ALA A 298 -24.50 5.84 12.83
N PRO A 299 -24.72 5.01 13.86
CA PRO A 299 -24.58 5.44 15.23
C PRO A 299 -23.09 5.69 15.54
N ILE A 300 -22.82 6.59 16.47
CA ILE A 300 -21.47 6.83 16.97
C ILE A 300 -21.40 6.18 18.35
N HIS A 301 -20.50 5.23 18.51
CA HIS A 301 -20.33 4.45 19.74
C HIS A 301 -18.98 4.77 20.37
N ARG A 302 -18.97 5.00 21.69
CA ARG A 302 -17.78 5.22 22.48
C ARG A 302 -17.24 3.92 23.05
N TYR A 303 -15.93 3.76 22.96
CA TYR A 303 -15.18 2.66 23.55
C TYR A 303 -14.07 3.19 24.43
N SER A 304 -13.72 2.46 25.48
CA SER A 304 -12.48 2.66 26.24
C SER A 304 -11.45 1.61 25.86
N TYR A 305 -10.16 1.92 26.01
CA TYR A 305 -9.05 1.00 25.70
C TYR A 305 -7.90 1.08 26.72
N PRO A 306 -7.08 0.03 26.89
CA PRO A 306 -5.90 0.05 27.74
C PRO A 306 -4.82 0.99 27.18
N LYS A 307 -3.86 1.38 28.02
CA LYS A 307 -2.72 2.20 27.56
C LYS A 307 -1.91 1.41 26.52
N GLN A 308 -1.81 1.94 25.31
CA GLN A 308 -1.10 1.34 24.17
C GLN A 308 -0.59 2.44 23.22
N GLU A 309 0.37 2.11 22.36
CA GLU A 309 0.80 3.01 21.29
C GLU A 309 -0.20 2.92 20.12
N THR A 310 -0.63 4.07 19.59
CA THR A 310 -1.50 4.09 18.40
C THR A 310 -1.24 5.33 17.54
N SER A 311 -1.37 5.18 16.23
CA SER A 311 -1.26 6.25 15.23
C SER A 311 -2.60 6.92 14.92
N LEU A 312 -3.73 6.41 15.45
CA LEU A 312 -5.06 6.98 15.23
C LEU A 312 -5.17 8.40 15.80
N ARG A 313 -5.69 9.33 15.00
CA ARG A 313 -5.88 10.75 15.35
C ARG A 313 -7.26 11.29 15.00
N GLY A 314 -8.09 10.53 14.28
CA GLY A 314 -9.42 10.94 13.85
C GLY A 314 -9.56 10.87 12.32
N GLY A 315 -10.72 10.39 11.88
CA GLY A 315 -11.08 10.29 10.48
C GLY A 315 -10.59 9.02 9.77
N GLU A 316 -9.85 8.14 10.43
CA GLU A 316 -9.35 6.90 9.83
C GLU A 316 -10.47 5.88 9.61
N ASP A 317 -10.41 5.16 8.48
CA ASP A 317 -11.30 4.03 8.18
C ASP A 317 -10.85 2.79 8.98
N LEU A 318 -11.76 2.23 9.77
CA LEU A 318 -11.51 1.10 10.66
C LEU A 318 -11.99 -0.23 10.08
N ARG A 319 -11.21 -1.28 10.38
CA ARG A 319 -11.50 -2.69 10.12
C ARG A 319 -11.57 -3.47 11.42
N ASN A 320 -12.34 -4.56 11.41
CA ASN A 320 -12.31 -5.56 12.47
C ASN A 320 -11.14 -6.52 12.30
N CYS A 321 -10.81 -7.27 13.35
CA CYS A 321 -10.12 -8.56 13.21
C CYS A 321 -10.85 -9.40 12.14
N GLY A 322 -10.11 -9.95 11.17
CA GLY A 322 -10.65 -10.59 9.97
C GLY A 322 -10.79 -9.68 8.74
N GLY A 323 -10.62 -8.36 8.88
CA GLY A 323 -10.48 -7.40 7.76
C GLY A 323 -11.76 -6.74 7.26
N ASP A 324 -12.92 -7.09 7.81
CA ASP A 324 -14.20 -6.51 7.44
C ASP A 324 -14.30 -5.02 7.81
N LYS A 325 -15.02 -4.24 6.98
CA LYS A 325 -15.22 -2.79 7.21
C LYS A 325 -16.04 -2.55 8.47
N PHE A 326 -15.47 -1.85 9.44
CA PHE A 326 -16.11 -1.61 10.73
C PHE A 326 -16.78 -0.25 10.85
N GLY A 327 -16.09 0.82 10.48
CA GLY A 327 -16.53 2.20 10.72
C GLY A 327 -15.43 3.22 10.44
N LYS A 328 -15.58 4.42 10.99
CA LYS A 328 -14.57 5.49 10.91
C LYS A 328 -14.34 6.05 12.32
N VAL A 329 -13.11 6.44 12.65
CA VAL A 329 -12.84 7.18 13.89
C VAL A 329 -13.49 8.55 13.76
N GLU A 330 -14.46 8.85 14.62
CA GLU A 330 -15.05 10.20 14.72
C GLU A 330 -14.18 11.09 15.62
N ALA A 331 -13.76 10.56 16.77
CA ALA A 331 -12.88 11.24 17.71
C ALA A 331 -12.07 10.23 18.52
N ILE A 332 -10.90 10.65 19.01
CA ILE A 332 -10.07 9.84 19.91
C ILE A 332 -9.43 10.74 20.97
N SER A 333 -9.41 10.28 22.22
CA SER A 333 -8.73 10.93 23.34
C SER A 333 -7.71 9.98 23.94
N LEU A 334 -6.42 10.29 23.74
CA LEU A 334 -5.30 9.51 24.30
C LEU A 334 -5.19 9.65 25.82
N GLU A 335 -5.61 10.79 26.37
CA GLU A 335 -5.61 11.07 27.81
C GLU A 335 -6.68 10.26 28.53
N GLU A 336 -7.92 10.33 28.04
CA GLU A 336 -9.06 9.60 28.61
C GLU A 336 -9.09 8.12 28.17
N ARG A 337 -8.26 7.76 27.18
CA ARG A 337 -8.22 6.43 26.54
C ARG A 337 -9.59 6.02 26.00
N THR A 338 -10.20 6.92 25.26
CA THR A 338 -11.51 6.69 24.63
C THR A 338 -11.46 6.95 23.13
N VAL A 339 -12.25 6.17 22.39
CA VAL A 339 -12.42 6.34 20.95
C VAL A 339 -13.90 6.31 20.61
N ASP A 340 -14.34 7.30 19.84
CA ASP A 340 -15.68 7.39 19.30
C ASP A 340 -15.63 6.90 17.86
N ILE A 341 -16.37 5.83 17.58
CA ILE A 341 -16.38 5.17 16.28
C ILE A 341 -17.74 5.38 15.64
N LYS A 342 -17.76 6.07 14.50
CA LYS A 342 -18.91 6.16 13.63
C LYS A 342 -19.10 4.84 12.90
N LYS A 343 -20.14 4.10 13.28
CA LYS A 343 -20.44 2.75 12.80
C LYS A 343 -21.09 2.79 11.42
N ARG A 344 -21.00 1.66 10.72
CA ARG A 344 -21.78 1.37 9.52
C ARG A 344 -23.12 0.75 9.92
N GLN A 345 -24.09 0.73 9.00
CA GLN A 345 -25.40 0.16 9.26
C GLN A 345 -25.34 -1.34 9.61
N ASP A 346 -24.51 -2.10 8.92
CA ASP A 346 -24.30 -3.54 9.10
C ASP A 346 -23.43 -3.89 10.30
N THR A 347 -22.67 -2.93 10.85
CA THR A 347 -21.86 -3.12 12.05
C THR A 347 -22.42 -2.41 13.26
N ALA A 348 -23.62 -1.82 13.16
CA ALA A 348 -24.19 -0.96 14.20
C ALA A 348 -24.26 -1.64 15.58
N THR A 349 -24.57 -2.93 15.62
CA THR A 349 -24.68 -3.72 16.86
C THR A 349 -23.41 -4.51 17.21
N LEU A 350 -22.35 -4.38 16.42
CA LEU A 350 -21.11 -5.12 16.62
C LEU A 350 -20.12 -4.32 17.48
N HIS A 351 -19.63 -4.98 18.53
CA HIS A 351 -18.63 -4.45 19.46
C HIS A 351 -17.42 -5.41 19.50
N PRO A 352 -16.37 -5.14 18.70
CA PRO A 352 -15.19 -5.98 18.62
C PRO A 352 -14.25 -5.70 19.79
N GLU A 353 -13.43 -6.68 20.14
CA GLU A 353 -12.36 -6.54 21.14
C GLU A 353 -11.19 -5.70 20.62
N ALA A 354 -10.96 -5.69 19.30
CA ALA A 354 -9.93 -4.90 18.66
C ALA A 354 -10.36 -4.43 17.26
N VAL A 355 -9.77 -3.31 16.83
CA VAL A 355 -9.92 -2.75 15.48
C VAL A 355 -8.57 -2.25 14.99
N PHE A 356 -8.42 -2.07 13.69
CA PHE A 356 -7.25 -1.41 13.12
C PHE A 356 -7.64 -0.46 11.98
N ALA A 357 -6.87 0.62 11.82
CA ALA A 357 -7.00 1.52 10.69
C ALA A 357 -6.26 0.95 9.48
N HIS A 358 -7.01 0.79 8.38
CA HIS A 358 -6.40 0.47 7.10
C HIS A 358 -7.31 0.90 5.96
N LYS A 359 -6.74 1.63 5.01
CA LYS A 359 -7.44 2.13 3.83
C LYS A 359 -6.73 1.72 2.56
N VAL A 360 -7.47 1.03 1.70
CA VAL A 360 -7.06 0.75 0.33
C VAL A 360 -7.70 1.80 -0.57
N VAL A 361 -6.87 2.58 -1.26
CA VAL A 361 -7.33 3.62 -2.20
C VAL A 361 -7.06 3.14 -3.62
N GLY A 362 -8.10 3.06 -4.45
CA GLY A 362 -7.95 2.72 -5.86
C GLY A 362 -7.20 3.82 -6.61
N ALA A 363 -6.35 3.44 -7.56
CA ALA A 363 -5.51 4.35 -8.35
C ALA A 363 -5.75 4.20 -9.86
N GLU A 364 -6.91 3.65 -10.24
CA GLU A 364 -7.25 3.28 -11.62
C GLU A 364 -7.15 4.48 -12.57
N VAL A 365 -7.69 5.63 -12.16
CA VAL A 365 -7.66 6.86 -12.98
C VAL A 365 -6.23 7.38 -13.18
N ILE A 366 -5.35 7.19 -12.20
CA ILE A 366 -3.94 7.60 -12.24
C ILE A 366 -3.16 6.67 -13.16
N ALA A 367 -3.36 5.36 -13.02
CA ALA A 367 -2.76 4.34 -13.86
C ALA A 367 -3.18 4.50 -15.34
N GLU A 368 -4.46 4.79 -15.60
CA GLU A 368 -4.98 5.08 -16.95
C GLU A 368 -4.35 6.34 -17.56
N ALA A 369 -4.03 7.36 -16.75
CA ALA A 369 -3.32 8.55 -17.24
C ALA A 369 -1.88 8.24 -17.65
N LEU A 370 -1.17 7.42 -16.88
CA LEU A 370 0.16 6.94 -17.25
C LEU A 370 0.12 6.11 -18.54
N LEU A 371 -0.91 5.25 -18.70
CA LEU A 371 -1.09 4.48 -19.92
C LEU A 371 -1.27 5.38 -21.15
N ARG A 372 -2.08 6.45 -21.06
CA ARG A 372 -2.22 7.43 -22.16
C ARG A 372 -0.89 8.09 -22.55
N ILE A 373 -0.04 8.39 -21.56
CA ILE A 373 1.32 8.92 -21.79
C ILE A 373 2.19 7.85 -22.48
N GLY A 374 2.14 6.60 -21.99
CA GLY A 374 2.83 5.45 -22.57
C GLY A 374 2.46 5.21 -24.03
N GLU A 375 1.16 5.17 -24.33
CA GLU A 375 0.62 5.02 -25.69
C GLU A 375 1.09 6.15 -26.62
N HIS A 376 1.10 7.39 -26.13
CA HIS A 376 1.63 8.52 -26.90
C HIS A 376 3.13 8.37 -27.21
N VAL A 377 3.94 8.03 -26.20
CA VAL A 377 5.40 7.86 -26.36
C VAL A 377 5.73 6.69 -27.29
N VAL A 378 4.95 5.60 -27.24
CA VAL A 378 5.08 4.49 -28.19
C VAL A 378 4.79 4.95 -29.62
N ALA A 379 3.72 5.72 -29.83
CA ALA A 379 3.30 6.12 -31.16
C ALA A 379 4.16 7.26 -31.76
N ASN A 380 4.70 8.17 -30.94
CA ASN A 380 5.29 9.43 -31.40
C ASN A 380 6.74 9.64 -30.92
N GLY A 381 7.25 8.79 -30.03
CA GLY A 381 8.52 8.97 -29.34
C GLY A 381 8.40 9.87 -28.10
N VAL A 382 9.46 9.84 -27.28
CA VAL A 382 9.54 10.66 -26.05
C VAL A 382 9.99 12.10 -26.32
N VAL A 383 10.62 12.36 -27.47
CA VAL A 383 11.08 13.68 -27.90
C VAL A 383 10.24 14.20 -29.06
N GLY A 384 9.99 15.51 -29.07
CA GLY A 384 9.30 16.21 -30.17
C GLY A 384 8.07 16.97 -29.70
N PRO A 385 7.45 17.79 -30.58
CA PRO A 385 6.22 18.50 -30.24
C PRO A 385 5.05 17.51 -30.08
N GLY A 386 4.13 17.79 -29.16
CA GLY A 386 2.96 16.95 -28.95
C GLY A 386 2.36 17.06 -27.55
N PRO A 387 1.23 16.37 -27.29
CA PRO A 387 0.61 16.34 -25.98
C PRO A 387 1.54 15.73 -24.91
N TYR A 388 1.16 15.90 -23.65
CA TYR A 388 1.92 15.40 -22.49
C TYR A 388 3.36 15.94 -22.43
N GLN A 389 3.59 17.17 -22.93
CA GLN A 389 4.92 17.79 -23.02
C GLN A 389 5.61 17.84 -21.65
N ALA A 390 4.92 18.30 -20.60
CA ALA A 390 5.47 18.33 -19.25
C ALA A 390 5.86 16.94 -18.71
N ALA A 391 5.08 15.89 -19.02
CA ALA A 391 5.42 14.52 -18.64
C ALA A 391 6.71 14.04 -19.31
N ARG A 392 6.81 14.27 -20.63
CA ARG A 392 7.96 13.87 -21.44
C ARG A 392 9.22 14.62 -21.03
N ASP A 393 9.09 15.92 -20.75
CA ASP A 393 10.19 16.75 -20.25
C ASP A 393 10.62 16.34 -18.84
N LEU A 394 9.69 15.95 -17.96
CA LEU A 394 10.00 15.42 -16.64
C LEU A 394 10.79 14.10 -16.74
N LEU A 395 10.32 13.16 -17.58
CA LEU A 395 11.01 11.89 -17.80
C LEU A 395 12.45 12.09 -18.32
N LEU A 396 12.62 13.01 -19.26
CA LEU A 396 13.92 13.38 -19.84
C LEU A 396 14.76 14.31 -18.97
N ARG A 397 14.22 14.79 -17.84
CA ARG A 397 14.81 15.82 -16.99
C ARG A 397 15.25 17.04 -17.83
N ARG A 398 14.38 17.56 -18.69
CA ARG A 398 14.70 18.76 -19.50
C ARG A 398 14.86 20.00 -18.60
N PRO A 399 15.72 20.96 -18.99
CA PRO A 399 15.81 22.22 -18.26
C PRO A 399 14.47 22.98 -18.33
N PRO A 400 14.20 23.90 -17.39
CA PRO A 400 12.94 24.64 -17.36
C PRO A 400 12.67 25.43 -18.65
N PRO A 401 11.41 25.53 -19.08
CA PRO A 401 11.04 26.10 -20.37
C PRO A 401 10.98 27.64 -20.30
N ILE A 402 12.11 28.28 -20.05
CA ILE A 402 12.19 29.73 -19.79
C ILE A 402 12.90 30.50 -20.91
N GLY A 403 12.99 29.92 -22.10
CA GLY A 403 13.67 30.53 -23.25
C GLY A 403 15.14 30.87 -22.95
N ASP A 404 15.58 32.06 -23.39
CA ASP A 404 16.92 32.58 -23.16
C ASP A 404 17.07 33.28 -21.77
N HIS A 405 16.06 33.19 -20.90
CA HIS A 405 16.08 33.82 -19.59
C HIS A 405 16.89 32.98 -18.59
N SER A 406 17.50 33.65 -17.60
CA SER A 406 18.19 33.00 -16.49
C SER A 406 17.20 32.56 -15.40
N LEU A 407 17.48 31.42 -14.75
CA LEU A 407 16.70 30.96 -13.59
C LEU A 407 16.79 31.93 -12.40
N ARG A 408 17.93 32.60 -12.24
CA ARG A 408 18.11 33.71 -11.29
C ARG A 408 19.16 34.67 -11.84
N GLU A 409 18.85 35.96 -11.85
CA GLU A 409 19.80 37.00 -12.25
C GLU A 409 20.69 37.43 -11.07
N ALA A 410 21.85 38.03 -11.37
CA ALA A 410 22.78 38.46 -10.34
C ALA A 410 22.17 39.59 -9.49
N GLY A 411 22.06 39.35 -8.18
CA GLY A 411 21.46 40.31 -7.23
C GLY A 411 19.94 40.28 -7.17
N GLU A 412 19.29 39.40 -7.94
CA GLU A 412 17.83 39.17 -7.90
C GLU A 412 17.46 38.34 -6.66
N SER A 413 16.40 38.76 -5.95
CA SER A 413 15.85 37.95 -4.86
C SER A 413 15.22 36.68 -5.42
N THR A 414 15.12 35.62 -4.61
CA THR A 414 14.49 34.36 -5.05
C THR A 414 13.01 34.55 -5.41
N LEU A 415 12.32 35.46 -4.72
CA LEU A 415 10.93 35.80 -5.01
C LEU A 415 10.79 36.57 -6.34
N ASP A 416 11.65 37.56 -6.59
CA ASP A 416 11.61 38.33 -7.85
C ASP A 416 11.91 37.42 -9.04
N ALA A 417 12.87 36.51 -8.89
CA ALA A 417 13.16 35.47 -9.89
C ALA A 417 11.93 34.61 -10.15
N ALA A 418 11.28 34.09 -9.09
CA ALA A 418 10.07 33.27 -9.23
C ALA A 418 8.94 34.00 -9.97
N LEU A 419 8.71 35.28 -9.64
CA LEU A 419 7.70 36.12 -10.27
C LEU A 419 8.02 36.40 -11.74
N ARG A 420 9.27 36.75 -12.06
CA ARG A 420 9.73 36.95 -13.44
C ARG A 420 9.60 35.66 -14.25
N LEU A 421 10.00 34.51 -13.70
CA LEU A 421 9.87 33.23 -14.37
C LEU A 421 8.42 32.91 -14.69
N ALA A 422 7.47 33.22 -13.79
CA ALA A 422 6.04 33.02 -14.03
C ALA A 422 5.52 33.75 -15.29
N GLU A 423 6.14 34.87 -15.70
CA GLU A 423 5.77 35.59 -16.94
C GLU A 423 6.35 34.96 -18.22
N HIS A 424 7.36 34.09 -18.09
CA HIS A 424 8.12 33.53 -19.21
C HIS A 424 8.04 32.00 -19.29
N LEU A 425 7.15 31.38 -18.50
CA LEU A 425 6.95 29.93 -18.50
C LEU A 425 6.37 29.45 -19.83
N GLY A 426 7.15 28.66 -20.56
CA GLY A 426 6.68 27.84 -21.69
C GLY A 426 6.11 26.49 -21.24
N GLU A 427 5.84 25.63 -22.22
CA GLU A 427 5.39 24.25 -21.99
C GLU A 427 6.56 23.40 -21.45
N GLY A 428 6.36 22.69 -20.34
CA GLY A 428 7.41 21.93 -19.66
C GLY A 428 7.30 21.93 -18.14
N VAL A 429 8.45 21.90 -17.44
CA VAL A 429 8.50 21.79 -15.96
C VAL A 429 9.42 22.85 -15.36
N LEU A 430 8.93 23.61 -14.38
CA LEU A 430 9.74 24.47 -13.52
C LEU A 430 9.80 23.87 -12.11
N PRO A 431 10.94 23.32 -11.67
CA PRO A 431 11.09 22.86 -10.31
C PRO A 431 11.62 23.99 -9.42
N VAL A 432 11.04 24.09 -8.22
CA VAL A 432 11.33 25.09 -7.19
C VAL A 432 11.62 24.34 -5.88
N GLN A 433 12.89 24.30 -5.50
CA GLN A 433 13.33 23.70 -4.23
C GLN A 433 13.49 24.77 -3.16
N GLY A 434 13.04 24.51 -1.94
CA GLY A 434 13.36 25.38 -0.80
C GLY A 434 13.35 24.63 0.53
N PRO A 435 14.32 24.83 1.43
CA PRO A 435 14.31 24.26 2.79
C PRO A 435 13.05 24.59 3.62
N PRO A 436 12.82 23.95 4.78
CA PRO A 436 11.79 24.39 5.72
C PRO A 436 11.95 25.89 6.06
N GLY A 437 10.87 26.66 5.98
CA GLY A 437 10.91 28.09 6.27
C GLY A 437 11.43 29.01 5.15
N ALA A 438 11.82 28.46 3.98
CA ALA A 438 12.26 29.24 2.81
C ALA A 438 11.13 29.95 2.03
N GLY A 439 9.93 30.03 2.59
CA GLY A 439 8.80 30.73 1.97
C GLY A 439 8.18 30.02 0.76
N LYS A 440 8.40 28.72 0.52
CA LYS A 440 7.84 27.95 -0.62
C LYS A 440 6.36 28.25 -0.92
N THR A 441 5.48 28.06 0.06
CA THR A 441 4.03 28.29 -0.08
C THR A 441 3.72 29.76 -0.38
N PHE A 442 4.47 30.70 0.22
CA PHE A 442 4.34 32.13 -0.07
C PHE A 442 4.77 32.44 -1.51
N THR A 443 5.95 31.96 -1.94
CA THR A 443 6.45 32.13 -3.31
C THR A 443 5.49 31.53 -4.34
N ALA A 444 5.00 30.32 -4.09
CA ALA A 444 4.00 29.67 -4.95
C ALA A 444 2.72 30.50 -5.04
N ALA A 445 2.16 30.97 -3.92
CA ALA A 445 0.96 31.80 -3.92
C ALA A 445 1.13 33.11 -4.72
N ARG A 446 2.30 33.75 -4.62
CA ARG A 446 2.64 34.96 -5.38
C ARG A 446 2.76 34.70 -6.88
N MET A 447 3.38 33.58 -7.27
CA MET A 447 3.44 33.14 -8.67
C MET A 447 2.04 32.88 -9.23
N ILE A 448 1.18 32.19 -8.47
CA ILE A 448 -0.21 31.92 -8.86
C ILE A 448 -0.97 33.23 -9.10
N CYS A 449 -0.85 34.21 -8.19
CA CYS A 449 -1.44 35.54 -8.37
C CYS A 449 -0.92 36.26 -9.63
N ALA A 450 0.37 36.15 -9.94
CA ALA A 450 0.97 36.73 -11.13
C ALA A 450 0.44 36.08 -12.42
N LEU A 451 0.31 34.75 -12.43
CA LEU A 451 -0.27 33.99 -13.55
C LEU A 451 -1.75 34.36 -13.77
N VAL A 452 -2.55 34.43 -12.71
CA VAL A 452 -3.97 34.81 -12.81
C VAL A 452 -4.13 36.25 -13.33
N ARG A 453 -3.26 37.18 -12.93
CA ARG A 453 -3.22 38.54 -13.52
C ARG A 453 -2.96 38.56 -15.02
N GLN A 454 -2.26 37.56 -15.54
CA GLN A 454 -2.03 37.38 -16.98
C GLN A 454 -3.20 36.67 -17.68
N GLY A 455 -4.28 36.38 -16.97
CA GLY A 455 -5.45 35.66 -17.48
C GLY A 455 -5.27 34.15 -17.55
N LYS A 456 -4.25 33.59 -16.90
CA LYS A 456 -3.99 32.15 -16.87
C LYS A 456 -4.88 31.45 -15.85
N THR A 457 -5.32 30.25 -16.20
CA THR A 457 -5.98 29.30 -15.30
C THR A 457 -4.94 28.47 -14.56
N VAL A 458 -5.14 28.24 -13.26
CA VAL A 458 -4.15 27.57 -12.43
C VAL A 458 -4.76 26.40 -11.66
N GLY A 459 -4.13 25.23 -11.76
CA GLY A 459 -4.43 24.08 -10.93
C GLY A 459 -3.49 23.98 -9.73
N ILE A 460 -3.97 23.41 -8.63
CA ILE A 460 -3.20 23.05 -7.45
C ILE A 460 -3.45 21.57 -7.13
N THR A 461 -2.37 20.82 -6.89
CA THR A 461 -2.41 19.45 -6.38
C THR A 461 -1.34 19.23 -5.32
N ALA A 462 -1.62 18.29 -4.41
CA ALA A 462 -0.66 17.77 -3.42
C ALA A 462 -1.14 16.39 -2.94
N ASN A 463 -0.39 15.77 -2.01
CA ASN A 463 -0.73 14.46 -1.45
C ASN A 463 -1.99 14.45 -0.57
N SER A 464 -2.44 15.61 -0.08
CA SER A 464 -3.63 15.68 0.77
C SER A 464 -4.48 16.92 0.51
N HIS A 465 -5.79 16.82 0.77
CA HIS A 465 -6.72 17.95 0.72
C HIS A 465 -6.30 19.09 1.65
N LYS A 466 -5.68 18.79 2.79
CA LYS A 466 -5.20 19.79 3.74
C LYS A 466 -4.08 20.64 3.15
N VAL A 467 -3.11 20.03 2.47
CA VAL A 467 -1.99 20.75 1.84
C VAL A 467 -2.51 21.62 0.68
N ILE A 468 -3.41 21.07 -0.14
CA ILE A 468 -4.08 21.84 -1.21
C ILE A 468 -4.81 23.06 -0.62
N ARG A 469 -5.58 22.84 0.46
CA ARG A 469 -6.31 23.92 1.15
C ARG A 469 -5.37 25.00 1.67
N ASN A 470 -4.27 24.61 2.32
CA ASN A 470 -3.30 25.58 2.85
C ASN A 470 -2.73 26.50 1.75
N LEU A 471 -2.42 25.95 0.57
CA LEU A 471 -1.92 26.77 -0.54
C LEU A 471 -3.04 27.66 -1.12
N ILE A 472 -4.28 27.17 -1.24
CA ILE A 472 -5.44 27.98 -1.66
C ILE A 472 -5.66 29.17 -0.71
N ASP A 473 -5.65 28.92 0.60
CA ASP A 473 -5.83 29.99 1.59
C ASP A 473 -4.72 31.03 1.47
N LYS A 474 -3.48 30.59 1.24
CA LYS A 474 -2.36 31.50 1.02
C LYS A 474 -2.48 32.30 -0.28
N VAL A 475 -2.99 31.69 -1.35
CA VAL A 475 -3.30 32.39 -2.61
C VAL A 475 -4.35 33.47 -2.39
N ILE A 476 -5.42 33.19 -1.63
CA ILE A 476 -6.47 34.17 -1.31
C ILE A 476 -5.88 35.33 -0.50
N GLU A 477 -5.08 35.04 0.53
CA GLU A 477 -4.41 36.05 1.35
C GLU A 477 -3.52 36.99 0.51
N GLU A 478 -2.67 36.41 -0.36
CA GLU A 478 -1.80 37.20 -1.23
C GLU A 478 -2.59 37.98 -2.29
N ALA A 479 -3.67 37.40 -2.83
CA ALA A 479 -4.54 38.07 -3.78
C ALA A 479 -5.20 39.30 -3.18
N ASP A 480 -5.71 39.21 -1.96
CA ASP A 480 -6.31 40.34 -1.24
C ASP A 480 -5.26 41.42 -0.96
N GLY A 481 -4.07 41.04 -0.51
CA GLY A 481 -2.96 41.98 -0.27
C GLY A 481 -2.45 42.67 -1.54
N LEU A 482 -2.55 41.98 -2.68
CA LEU A 482 -2.14 42.47 -3.99
C LEU A 482 -3.26 43.16 -4.78
N GLY A 483 -4.51 43.08 -4.34
CA GLY A 483 -5.67 43.54 -5.11
C GLY A 483 -5.88 42.76 -6.41
N VAL A 484 -5.58 41.46 -6.43
CA VAL A 484 -5.87 40.56 -7.56
C VAL A 484 -7.29 40.04 -7.39
N ASP A 485 -8.14 40.24 -8.40
CA ASP A 485 -9.45 39.61 -8.40
C ASP A 485 -9.33 38.17 -8.89
N LEU A 486 -9.59 37.21 -8.01
CA LEU A 486 -9.62 35.79 -8.34
C LEU A 486 -10.70 35.05 -7.54
N GLN A 487 -11.16 33.95 -8.12
CA GLN A 487 -12.05 32.98 -7.50
C GLN A 487 -11.38 31.60 -7.47
N CYS A 488 -11.36 30.99 -6.28
CA CYS A 488 -10.84 29.65 -6.04
C CYS A 488 -11.99 28.63 -5.93
N CYS A 489 -11.73 27.40 -6.35
CA CYS A 489 -12.60 26.25 -6.09
C CYS A 489 -11.78 25.05 -5.60
N HIS A 490 -12.17 24.42 -4.50
CA HIS A 490 -11.54 23.21 -3.99
C HIS A 490 -12.47 22.00 -4.18
N LYS A 491 -11.99 20.95 -4.87
CA LYS A 491 -12.65 19.64 -4.86
C LYS A 491 -12.36 18.97 -3.51
N ALA A 492 -13.39 18.80 -2.69
CA ALA A 492 -13.31 18.09 -1.41
C ALA A 492 -14.65 17.40 -1.12
N ASP A 493 -14.60 16.28 -0.38
CA ASP A 493 -15.81 15.51 -0.05
C ASP A 493 -16.58 16.12 1.14
N GLU A 494 -15.89 16.88 1.98
CA GLU A 494 -16.44 17.64 3.10
C GLU A 494 -16.27 19.14 2.80
N GLU A 495 -17.34 19.91 3.00
CA GLU A 495 -17.30 21.37 2.90
C GLU A 495 -16.78 21.91 4.23
N ASP A 496 -15.65 22.61 4.19
CA ASP A 496 -15.18 23.41 5.33
C ASP A 496 -16.05 24.67 5.49
N GLU A 497 -15.77 25.47 6.52
CA GLU A 497 -16.41 26.77 6.72
C GLU A 497 -16.37 27.65 5.44
N GLN A 498 -17.49 28.28 5.12
CA GLN A 498 -17.60 29.19 3.98
C GLN A 498 -16.57 30.32 4.10
N GLN A 499 -15.75 30.48 3.06
CA GLN A 499 -14.68 31.47 3.03
C GLN A 499 -14.81 32.40 1.81
N HIS A 500 -14.36 33.63 1.98
CA HIS A 500 -14.24 34.61 0.90
C HIS A 500 -13.41 34.03 -0.27
N ARG A 501 -13.88 34.23 -1.51
CA ARG A 501 -13.22 33.77 -2.76
C ARG A 501 -13.03 32.25 -2.88
N LEU A 502 -13.68 31.43 -2.05
CA LEU A 502 -13.56 29.97 -2.10
C LEU A 502 -14.91 29.30 -2.23
N THR A 503 -15.07 28.49 -3.28
CA THR A 503 -16.20 27.55 -3.45
C THR A 503 -15.73 26.10 -3.33
N PHE A 504 -16.66 25.19 -3.09
CA PHE A 504 -16.39 23.76 -3.01
C PHE A 504 -17.11 22.99 -4.11
N ALA A 505 -16.41 22.02 -4.70
CA ALA A 505 -16.97 21.09 -5.65
C ALA A 505 -16.95 19.68 -5.06
N ARG A 506 -18.12 19.04 -4.96
CA ARG A 506 -18.20 17.64 -4.48
C ARG A 506 -17.78 16.65 -5.55
N ARG A 507 -18.00 16.99 -6.83
CA ARG A 507 -17.62 16.15 -7.97
C ARG A 507 -16.52 16.83 -8.75
N SER A 508 -15.61 16.03 -9.30
CA SER A 508 -14.49 16.56 -10.10
C SER A 508 -14.97 17.29 -11.35
N GLU A 509 -16.06 16.81 -11.95
CA GLU A 509 -16.69 17.39 -13.14
C GLU A 509 -17.15 18.83 -12.90
N ASP A 510 -17.61 19.13 -11.68
CA ASP A 510 -18.11 20.47 -11.33
C ASP A 510 -16.96 21.49 -11.27
N LEU A 511 -15.79 21.09 -10.75
CA LEU A 511 -14.61 21.95 -10.75
C LEU A 511 -14.07 22.15 -12.17
N ILE A 512 -13.96 21.06 -12.94
CA ILE A 512 -13.47 21.11 -14.33
C ILE A 512 -14.38 21.96 -15.22
N ALA A 513 -15.69 21.94 -14.99
CA ALA A 513 -16.62 22.79 -15.74
C ALA A 513 -16.53 24.28 -15.36
N ALA A 514 -16.11 24.59 -14.13
CA ALA A 514 -16.05 25.96 -13.62
C ALA A 514 -14.71 26.67 -13.90
N ILE A 515 -13.60 25.92 -13.99
CA ILE A 515 -12.26 26.48 -14.22
C ILE A 515 -12.18 27.17 -15.58
N GLY A 516 -11.62 28.38 -15.62
CA GLY A 516 -11.56 29.22 -16.82
C GLY A 516 -12.86 30.00 -17.13
N HIS A 517 -13.94 29.74 -16.41
CA HIS A 517 -15.20 30.49 -16.48
C HIS A 517 -15.43 31.30 -15.20
N ASP A 518 -15.95 30.64 -14.16
CA ASP A 518 -16.28 31.26 -12.88
C ASP A 518 -15.14 31.14 -11.86
N VAL A 519 -14.13 30.31 -12.17
CA VAL A 519 -13.02 29.98 -11.28
C VAL A 519 -11.70 30.20 -12.02
N ASN A 520 -10.73 30.84 -11.34
CA ASN A 520 -9.38 31.05 -11.86
C ASN A 520 -8.40 30.00 -11.33
N VAL A 521 -8.60 29.56 -10.08
CA VAL A 521 -7.71 28.63 -9.38
C VAL A 521 -8.50 27.41 -8.87
N GLY A 522 -8.16 26.23 -9.38
CA GLY A 522 -8.78 24.97 -8.99
C GLY A 522 -7.85 24.13 -8.11
N GLY A 523 -8.32 23.57 -7.01
CA GLY A 523 -7.58 22.62 -6.18
C GLY A 523 -8.18 21.23 -6.18
N GLY A 524 -7.34 20.21 -6.37
CA GLY A 524 -7.77 18.82 -6.31
C GLY A 524 -6.59 17.88 -6.20
N THR A 525 -6.81 16.70 -5.62
CA THR A 525 -5.79 15.64 -5.53
C THR A 525 -5.45 15.07 -6.91
N ALA A 526 -4.45 14.19 -6.97
CA ALA A 526 -4.06 13.49 -8.20
C ALA A 526 -5.22 12.81 -8.93
N TRP A 527 -6.23 12.30 -8.21
CA TRP A 527 -7.42 11.69 -8.80
C TRP A 527 -8.26 12.64 -9.67
N LEU A 528 -8.25 13.94 -9.39
CA LEU A 528 -8.97 14.92 -10.21
C LEU A 528 -8.19 15.18 -11.50
N TRP A 529 -6.91 15.53 -11.36
CA TRP A 529 -6.05 15.92 -12.49
C TRP A 529 -5.62 14.73 -13.38
N SER A 530 -5.80 13.49 -12.90
CA SER A 530 -5.55 12.28 -13.69
C SER A 530 -6.73 11.88 -14.59
N ARG A 531 -7.88 12.57 -14.51
CA ARG A 531 -9.05 12.22 -15.31
C ARG A 531 -8.89 12.61 -16.78
N PRO A 532 -9.54 11.90 -17.72
CA PRO A 532 -9.52 12.26 -19.13
C PRO A 532 -10.11 13.65 -19.43
N ASP A 533 -11.14 14.07 -18.70
CA ASP A 533 -11.77 15.39 -18.85
C ASP A 533 -10.97 16.53 -18.20
N ALA A 534 -9.92 16.21 -17.43
CA ALA A 534 -8.97 17.19 -16.92
C ALA A 534 -7.83 17.49 -17.90
N PHE A 535 -7.75 16.80 -19.05
CA PHE A 535 -6.68 16.98 -20.03
C PHE A 535 -6.58 18.45 -20.50
N GLU A 536 -5.43 19.08 -20.24
CA GLU A 536 -5.15 20.50 -20.50
C GLU A 536 -6.24 21.46 -19.97
N ALA A 537 -6.90 21.11 -18.86
CA ALA A 537 -7.96 21.92 -18.25
C ALA A 537 -7.44 23.21 -17.58
N VAL A 538 -6.14 23.28 -17.29
CA VAL A 538 -5.49 24.49 -16.75
C VAL A 538 -4.23 24.82 -17.53
N ASP A 539 -3.85 26.09 -17.58
CA ASP A 539 -2.60 26.52 -18.22
C ASP A 539 -1.37 26.02 -17.44
N VAL A 540 -1.42 26.12 -16.10
CA VAL A 540 -0.31 25.78 -15.20
C VAL A 540 -0.84 24.96 -14.02
N LEU A 541 -0.19 23.84 -13.72
CA LEU A 541 -0.49 23.03 -12.53
C LEU A 541 0.66 23.11 -11.52
N PHE A 542 0.36 23.62 -10.33
CA PHE A 542 1.26 23.60 -9.18
C PHE A 542 1.13 22.29 -8.43
N VAL A 543 2.26 21.62 -8.25
CA VAL A 543 2.39 20.43 -7.40
C VAL A 543 3.11 20.87 -6.12
N ASP A 544 2.34 21.10 -5.06
CA ASP A 544 2.92 21.43 -3.76
C ASP A 544 3.36 20.14 -3.03
N GLU A 545 4.39 20.26 -2.21
CA GLU A 545 5.10 19.14 -1.60
C GLU A 545 5.52 18.06 -2.64
N ALA A 546 5.94 18.49 -3.83
CA ALA A 546 6.35 17.59 -4.93
C ALA A 546 7.52 16.65 -4.57
N ALA A 547 8.26 16.96 -3.51
CA ALA A 547 9.30 16.09 -2.95
C ALA A 547 8.74 14.85 -2.23
N GLN A 548 7.48 14.90 -1.81
CA GLN A 548 6.77 13.80 -1.15
C GLN A 548 5.78 13.11 -2.10
N MET A 549 5.60 13.60 -3.33
CA MET A 549 4.68 13.01 -4.31
C MET A 549 5.45 12.12 -5.27
N ALA A 550 5.13 10.82 -5.29
CA ALA A 550 5.74 9.84 -6.18
C ALA A 550 5.74 10.32 -7.65
N LEU A 551 6.86 10.14 -8.36
CA LEU A 551 7.01 10.46 -9.78
C LEU A 551 5.83 9.98 -10.67
N PRO A 552 5.34 8.73 -10.57
CA PRO A 552 4.19 8.27 -11.37
C PRO A 552 2.92 9.11 -11.15
N ASN A 553 2.69 9.61 -9.93
CA ASN A 553 1.53 10.47 -9.67
C ASN A 553 1.72 11.84 -10.34
N VAL A 554 2.93 12.41 -10.29
CA VAL A 554 3.23 13.70 -10.94
C VAL A 554 3.13 13.59 -12.48
N LEU A 555 3.62 12.48 -13.05
CA LEU A 555 3.45 12.20 -14.48
C LEU A 555 1.97 12.07 -14.86
N ALA A 556 1.16 11.37 -14.07
CA ALA A 556 -0.27 11.22 -14.34
C ALA A 556 -1.02 12.57 -14.33
N VAL A 557 -0.78 13.42 -13.33
CA VAL A 557 -1.43 14.74 -13.26
C VAL A 557 -0.88 15.72 -14.30
N SER A 558 0.30 15.47 -14.85
CA SER A 558 0.93 16.34 -15.86
C SER A 558 0.10 16.49 -17.14
N GLN A 559 -0.85 15.61 -17.41
CA GLN A 559 -1.75 15.78 -18.55
C GLN A 559 -2.69 16.98 -18.38
N ALA A 560 -2.92 17.45 -17.15
CA ALA A 560 -3.90 18.50 -16.87
C ALA A 560 -3.42 19.89 -17.25
N ALA A 561 -2.11 20.04 -17.47
CA ALA A 561 -1.49 21.31 -17.84
C ALA A 561 -0.33 21.07 -18.79
N LYS A 562 -0.06 22.06 -19.65
CA LYS A 562 1.15 22.05 -20.47
C LYS A 562 2.40 22.43 -19.69
N THR A 563 2.21 23.09 -18.55
CA THR A 563 3.28 23.56 -17.67
C THR A 563 3.06 23.07 -16.24
N LEU A 564 4.10 22.47 -15.67
CA LEU A 564 4.14 22.10 -14.26
C LEU A 564 5.06 23.02 -13.47
N VAL A 565 4.62 23.41 -12.28
CA VAL A 565 5.50 24.02 -11.25
C VAL A 565 5.59 23.06 -10.08
N LEU A 566 6.76 22.48 -9.85
CA LEU A 566 7.00 21.52 -8.78
C LEU A 566 7.60 22.25 -7.58
N VAL A 567 6.89 22.31 -6.46
CA VAL A 567 7.35 23.03 -5.26
C VAL A 567 7.59 22.03 -4.15
N GLY A 568 8.77 22.05 -3.53
CA GLY A 568 9.05 21.10 -2.44
C GLY A 568 10.49 21.14 -1.94
N ASP A 569 10.82 20.16 -1.11
CA ASP A 569 12.15 20.00 -0.56
C ASP A 569 12.55 18.52 -0.48
N PRO A 570 13.38 18.04 -1.41
CA PRO A 570 13.84 16.64 -1.41
C PRO A 570 14.69 16.28 -0.19
N GLN A 571 15.23 17.26 0.54
CA GLN A 571 16.02 17.00 1.74
C GLN A 571 15.16 16.70 2.99
N GLN A 572 13.84 16.80 2.88
CA GLN A 572 12.91 16.36 3.92
C GLN A 572 12.59 14.87 3.77
N LEU A 573 11.83 14.33 4.73
CA LEU A 573 11.46 12.91 4.72
C LEU A 573 10.79 12.50 3.40
N ASP A 574 11.31 11.42 2.82
CA ASP A 574 10.71 10.77 1.66
C ASP A 574 9.32 10.22 1.97
N GLN A 575 8.52 10.06 0.91
CA GLN A 575 7.27 9.32 1.01
C GLN A 575 7.57 7.85 1.33
N PRO A 576 6.87 7.23 2.29
CA PRO A 576 6.93 5.79 2.44
C PRO A 576 6.32 5.11 1.20
N ILE A 577 7.12 4.33 0.50
CA ILE A 577 6.72 3.46 -0.60
C ILE A 577 6.50 2.07 -0.03
N GLN A 578 5.38 1.45 -0.37
CA GLN A 578 5.01 0.15 0.22
C GLN A 578 5.35 -1.03 -0.68
N GLY A 579 5.29 -0.84 -2.00
CA GLY A 579 5.62 -1.84 -3.00
C GLY A 579 7.11 -1.86 -3.34
N SER A 580 7.58 -2.99 -3.90
CA SER A 580 8.91 -3.10 -4.49
C SER A 580 8.90 -2.56 -5.92
N HIS A 581 9.82 -1.65 -6.22
CA HIS A 581 9.96 -1.05 -7.55
C HIS A 581 11.42 -1.10 -8.03
N PRO A 582 11.67 -1.08 -9.35
CA PRO A 582 13.00 -1.11 -9.92
C PRO A 582 13.64 0.27 -9.78
N ASP A 583 14.96 0.31 -9.59
CA ASP A 583 15.73 1.52 -9.33
C ASP A 583 15.32 2.74 -10.17
N GLY A 584 15.06 3.86 -9.51
CA GLY A 584 14.61 5.11 -10.11
C GLY A 584 13.10 5.22 -10.31
N CYS A 585 12.31 4.19 -10.00
CA CYS A 585 10.84 4.25 -9.99
C CYS A 585 10.28 4.61 -8.60
N GLU A 586 11.12 4.52 -7.58
CA GLU A 586 10.84 4.70 -6.15
C GLU A 586 11.19 6.11 -5.64
N VAL A 587 11.18 7.10 -6.54
CA VAL A 587 11.54 8.49 -6.21
C VAL A 587 10.37 9.44 -6.43
N SER A 588 10.39 10.56 -5.71
CA SER A 588 9.51 11.69 -6.01
C SER A 588 9.96 12.45 -7.25
N ALA A 589 9.08 13.28 -7.80
CA ALA A 589 9.39 14.03 -9.03
C ALA A 589 10.61 14.97 -8.87
N LEU A 590 10.75 15.63 -7.71
CA LEU A 590 11.91 16.49 -7.46
C LEU A 590 13.21 15.67 -7.26
N HIS A 591 13.13 14.52 -6.59
CA HIS A 591 14.29 13.62 -6.47
C HIS A 591 14.77 13.09 -7.83
N HIS A 592 13.83 12.77 -8.73
CA HIS A 592 14.17 12.39 -10.11
C HIS A 592 14.93 13.50 -10.84
N ILE A 593 14.56 14.77 -10.65
CA ILE A 593 15.24 15.91 -11.27
C ILE A 593 16.63 16.15 -10.67
N LEU A 594 16.81 15.92 -9.36
CA LEU A 594 18.09 16.10 -8.68
C LEU A 594 19.17 15.15 -9.16
N ASP A 595 18.81 13.94 -9.60
CA ASP A 595 19.75 12.93 -10.12
C ASP A 595 20.96 12.70 -9.20
N GLY A 596 20.71 12.62 -7.89
CA GLY A 596 21.73 12.44 -6.85
C GLY A 596 22.38 13.73 -6.32
N ALA A 597 22.06 14.90 -6.86
CA ALA A 597 22.47 16.18 -6.28
C ALA A 597 21.70 16.49 -4.98
N GLN A 598 22.32 17.21 -4.04
CA GLN A 598 21.66 17.63 -2.79
C GLN A 598 20.68 18.79 -2.97
N THR A 599 21.00 19.69 -3.91
CA THR A 599 20.20 20.87 -4.21
C THR A 599 20.05 21.00 -5.71
N ILE A 600 18.96 21.64 -6.12
CA ILE A 600 18.62 21.78 -7.53
C ILE A 600 19.70 22.58 -8.26
N PRO A 601 20.29 22.02 -9.34
CA PRO A 601 21.32 22.73 -10.08
C PRO A 601 20.79 24.05 -10.70
N PRO A 602 21.63 25.10 -10.84
CA PRO A 602 21.21 26.41 -11.35
C PRO A 602 20.68 26.42 -12.79
N ASP A 603 20.87 25.34 -13.55
CA ASP A 603 20.34 25.12 -14.91
C ASP A 603 19.08 24.23 -14.92
N ARG A 604 18.66 23.72 -13.76
CA ARG A 604 17.57 22.74 -13.61
C ARG A 604 16.36 23.25 -12.85
N GLY A 605 16.49 24.30 -12.07
CA GLY A 605 15.36 24.95 -11.42
C GLY A 605 15.76 26.03 -10.44
N LEU A 606 14.77 26.56 -9.73
CA LEU A 606 14.96 27.66 -8.78
C LEU A 606 15.21 27.11 -7.37
N PHE A 607 16.33 27.51 -6.76
CA PHE A 607 16.62 27.21 -5.35
C PHE A 607 16.31 28.42 -4.47
N LEU A 608 15.42 28.25 -3.49
CA LEU A 608 15.06 29.26 -2.49
C LEU A 608 16.03 29.15 -1.30
N ASP A 609 17.12 29.92 -1.33
CA ASP A 609 18.22 29.90 -0.35
C ASP A 609 17.97 30.78 0.89
N GLU A 610 16.96 31.65 0.86
CA GLU A 610 16.65 32.59 1.95
C GLU A 610 15.57 32.04 2.90
N SER A 611 15.89 31.87 4.19
CA SER A 611 14.91 31.50 5.23
C SER A 611 14.21 32.73 5.79
N VAL A 612 12.87 32.75 5.76
CA VAL A 612 12.03 33.88 6.24
C VAL A 612 11.77 33.80 7.77
N LEU A 613 12.37 32.84 8.47
CA LEU A 613 12.08 32.54 9.89
C LEU A 613 12.55 33.61 10.91
N GLN A 614 13.11 34.75 10.50
CA GLN A 614 13.49 35.84 11.41
C GLN A 614 13.32 37.24 10.80
N SER A 615 12.10 37.79 10.82
CA SER A 615 11.94 39.26 10.69
C SER A 615 10.69 39.86 11.34
N SER A 616 9.82 39.07 11.98
CA SER A 616 8.69 39.58 12.76
C SER A 616 9.01 39.57 14.26
N GLY A 617 9.84 40.51 14.73
CA GLY A 617 10.06 40.65 16.17
C GLY A 617 11.30 41.43 16.60
N ARG A 618 11.41 42.71 16.20
CA ARG A 618 12.04 43.81 16.96
C ARG A 618 12.02 45.07 16.08
N SER A 619 10.91 45.80 16.14
CA SER A 619 10.99 47.25 15.90
C SER A 619 11.32 47.90 17.23
N SER A 620 12.49 48.51 17.29
CA SER A 620 12.93 49.37 18.37
C SER A 620 12.42 50.79 18.14
N THR A 621 11.46 51.22 18.97
CA THR A 621 11.40 52.53 19.62
C THR A 621 10.55 52.40 20.88
#